data_AF-A0A2E3EFP7-F1
#
_entry.id   AF-A0A2E3EFP7-F1
#
_cell.length_a   1.000
_cell.length_b   1.000
_cell.length_c   1.000
_cell.angle_alpha   90.00
_cell.angle_beta   90.00
_cell.angle_gamma   90.00
#
_symmetry.space_group_name_H-M   'P 1'
#
loop_
_entity.id
_entity.type
_entity.pdbx_description
1 polymer ?
#
loop_
_entity_poly.entity_id
_entity_poly.type
_entity_poly.pdbx_seq_one_letter_code
_entity_poly.pdbx_strand_id
1 'polypeptide(L)'
;MQTIVGMRRLEETLQRSAGNGDNWHMTWARDGKQYVVLGDGKGWPDAEGRTGPTFHTRLYGLHGDPPALTFAHLHGYPDLIGEESPPQNRFYGAGVLAIDDGIYHFLGAPNPPSDQPAPRYVGSKLVFSPDQGHSWNNQDGSALCWENWADRNRGNMMFFDEPDEAFSLITLLQMGKNYEHNSDGYVYGYAPFGNGEGAANQLAMFRVAKDRILDRSAYEFFVAHNRDGSARWSKHIEDRGVVHAFSGCYWPWTCWHPSVVYNAPLGVYMMANWGMGCSADGPAMDAPSYLGFWLAETPWGPWRQVYEETEWTPGGDLQARAYQPQISPRWIARDGRSFWLAFSDFQRVDGEYPYYGFNCQQVEILTA
;
A
#
# COMPACT_ATOMS: atom_id res chain seq x y z
N MET A 1 16.46 -13.02 23.35
CA MET A 1 15.74 -12.51 22.17
C MET A 1 16.80 -11.92 21.27
N GLN A 2 16.89 -12.34 20.01
CA GLN A 2 17.89 -11.79 19.09
C GLN A 2 17.55 -10.34 18.79
N THR A 3 18.54 -9.46 18.86
CA THR A 3 18.30 -8.03 18.59
C THR A 3 18.44 -7.79 17.10
N ILE A 4 17.42 -7.24 16.45
CA ILE A 4 17.53 -6.84 15.04
C ILE A 4 18.33 -5.53 14.98
N VAL A 5 19.50 -5.61 14.34
CA VAL A 5 20.48 -4.52 14.24
C VAL A 5 20.48 -3.86 12.87
N GLY A 6 19.88 -4.47 11.85
CA GLY A 6 19.77 -3.88 10.52
C GLY A 6 19.04 -4.76 9.52
N MET A 7 18.94 -4.28 8.29
CA MET A 7 18.45 -5.03 7.13
C MET A 7 19.40 -4.81 5.94
N ARG A 8 19.41 -5.75 5.00
CA ARG A 8 20.25 -5.68 3.79
C ARG A 8 19.51 -6.25 2.59
N ARG A 9 19.34 -5.46 1.53
CA ARG A 9 18.87 -5.95 0.23
C ARG A 9 19.93 -6.87 -0.38
N LEU A 10 19.50 -7.98 -0.97
CA LEU A 10 20.38 -8.94 -1.65
C LEU A 10 20.32 -8.66 -3.16
N GLU A 11 21.32 -7.96 -3.70
CA GLU A 11 21.32 -7.49 -5.10
C GLU A 11 21.28 -8.62 -6.12
N GLU A 12 21.91 -9.75 -5.81
CA GLU A 12 21.90 -10.97 -6.62
C GLU A 12 20.51 -11.62 -6.76
N THR A 13 19.55 -11.22 -5.94
CA THR A 13 18.18 -11.76 -5.94
C THR A 13 17.19 -10.88 -6.70
N LEU A 14 17.62 -9.72 -7.21
CA LEU A 14 16.76 -8.78 -7.91
C LEU A 14 16.12 -9.44 -9.13
N GLN A 15 14.80 -9.40 -9.18
CA GLN A 15 14.00 -9.86 -10.30
C GLN A 15 13.15 -8.73 -10.82
N ARG A 16 13.23 -8.53 -12.14
CA ARG A 16 12.37 -7.60 -12.88
C ARG A 16 11.41 -8.44 -13.71
N SER A 17 10.12 -8.34 -13.43
CA SER A 17 9.11 -9.03 -14.25
C SER A 17 8.67 -8.14 -15.40
N ALA A 18 8.00 -8.73 -16.39
CA ALA A 18 7.37 -7.99 -17.48
C ALA A 18 6.01 -7.34 -17.08
N GLY A 19 5.66 -7.36 -15.78
CA GLY A 19 4.41 -6.77 -15.29
C GLY A 19 4.41 -5.27 -15.45
N ASN A 20 3.41 -4.75 -16.18
CA ASN A 20 3.25 -3.32 -16.44
C ASN A 20 2.25 -2.69 -15.44
N GLY A 21 2.73 -1.75 -14.64
CA GLY A 21 1.94 -0.92 -13.72
C GLY A 21 2.67 -0.61 -12.40
N ASP A 22 1.91 -0.25 -11.38
CA ASP A 22 2.43 0.16 -10.08
C ASP A 22 1.54 -0.24 -8.88
N ASN A 23 1.79 0.34 -7.68
CA ASN A 23 0.95 0.19 -6.49
C ASN A 23 0.68 -1.27 -6.05
N TRP A 24 1.74 -2.07 -5.89
CA TRP A 24 1.69 -3.53 -5.69
C TRP A 24 1.19 -4.04 -4.33
N HIS A 25 0.22 -3.37 -3.68
CA HIS A 25 -0.31 -3.81 -2.39
C HIS A 25 -0.75 -5.27 -2.42
N MET A 26 -0.49 -5.99 -1.33
CA MET A 26 -0.70 -7.44 -1.29
C MET A 26 -1.49 -7.89 -0.08
N THR A 27 -2.22 -8.99 -0.25
CA THR A 27 -2.77 -9.74 0.88
C THR A 27 -2.70 -11.25 0.64
N TRP A 28 -2.77 -12.03 1.72
CA TRP A 28 -2.68 -13.49 1.68
C TRP A 28 -3.98 -14.09 2.21
N ALA A 29 -4.73 -14.76 1.37
CA ALA A 29 -6.07 -15.25 1.69
C ALA A 29 -6.10 -16.68 2.26
N ARG A 30 -7.27 -17.06 2.77
CA ARG A 30 -7.56 -18.35 3.41
C ARG A 30 -7.23 -19.57 2.55
N ASP A 31 -7.54 -19.53 1.26
CA ASP A 31 -7.24 -20.61 0.32
C ASP A 31 -5.73 -20.71 -0.04
N GLY A 32 -4.91 -19.80 0.49
CA GLY A 32 -3.48 -19.76 0.24
C GLY A 32 -3.09 -18.90 -0.95
N LYS A 33 -4.05 -18.35 -1.71
CA LYS A 33 -3.76 -17.39 -2.78
C LYS A 33 -3.22 -16.10 -2.18
N GLN A 34 -2.23 -15.54 -2.85
CA GLN A 34 -1.84 -14.16 -2.65
C GLN A 34 -2.55 -13.32 -3.70
N TYR A 35 -3.09 -12.17 -3.30
CA TYR A 35 -3.61 -11.18 -4.22
C TYR A 35 -2.65 -10.00 -4.26
N VAL A 36 -2.43 -9.47 -5.46
CA VAL A 36 -1.61 -8.28 -5.70
C VAL A 36 -2.42 -7.26 -6.47
N VAL A 37 -2.44 -6.04 -5.96
CA VAL A 37 -3.05 -4.88 -6.60
C VAL A 37 -2.16 -4.44 -7.76
N LEU A 38 -2.79 -4.04 -8.85
CA LEU A 38 -2.19 -3.32 -9.96
C LEU A 38 -2.77 -1.90 -9.93
N GLY A 39 -1.91 -0.89 -10.01
CA GLY A 39 -2.25 0.48 -10.41
C GLY A 39 -1.74 0.79 -11.82
N ASP A 40 -2.42 1.71 -12.51
CA ASP A 40 -2.04 2.32 -13.81
C ASP A 40 -1.21 1.41 -14.75
N GLY A 41 -1.84 0.35 -15.27
CA GLY A 41 -1.10 -0.59 -16.10
C GLY A 41 -1.92 -1.68 -16.77
N LYS A 42 -1.20 -2.51 -17.53
CA LYS A 42 -1.74 -3.65 -18.30
C LYS A 42 -1.54 -5.00 -17.60
N GLY A 43 -0.88 -5.00 -16.44
CA GLY A 43 -0.50 -6.22 -15.73
C GLY A 43 0.57 -7.02 -16.50
N TRP A 44 0.57 -8.33 -16.32
CA TRP A 44 1.57 -9.21 -16.93
C TRP A 44 1.13 -9.71 -18.31
N PRO A 45 2.02 -9.70 -19.32
CA PRO A 45 1.66 -10.11 -20.67
C PRO A 45 1.23 -11.58 -20.76
N ASP A 46 1.82 -12.43 -19.93
CA ASP A 46 1.58 -13.87 -19.85
C ASP A 46 0.60 -14.26 -18.73
N ALA A 47 -0.11 -13.29 -18.13
CA ALA A 47 -1.10 -13.59 -17.10
C ALA A 47 -2.23 -14.45 -17.67
N GLU A 48 -2.62 -15.48 -16.93
CA GLU A 48 -3.79 -16.29 -17.26
C GLU A 48 -5.04 -15.39 -17.27
N GLY A 49 -5.90 -15.55 -18.28
CA GLY A 49 -7.15 -14.81 -18.38
C GLY A 49 -6.99 -13.33 -18.79
N ARG A 50 -5.84 -12.95 -19.38
CA ARG A 50 -5.57 -11.58 -19.83
C ARG A 50 -6.67 -11.00 -20.72
N THR A 51 -7.13 -9.80 -20.36
CA THR A 51 -8.26 -9.14 -21.02
C THR A 51 -7.85 -8.06 -22.03
N GLY A 52 -6.63 -7.50 -21.93
CA GLY A 52 -6.05 -6.63 -22.95
C GLY A 52 -5.98 -5.11 -22.68
N PRO A 53 -6.93 -4.45 -21.99
CA PRO A 53 -6.89 -3.00 -21.82
C PRO A 53 -5.95 -2.55 -20.70
N THR A 54 -5.74 -1.23 -20.62
CA THR A 54 -5.03 -0.57 -19.51
C THR A 54 -6.02 -0.24 -18.39
N PHE A 55 -5.66 -0.55 -17.14
CA PHE A 55 -6.50 -0.31 -15.96
C PHE A 55 -5.93 0.81 -15.09
N HIS A 56 -6.80 1.62 -14.47
CA HIS A 56 -6.39 2.46 -13.34
C HIS A 56 -6.13 1.62 -12.09
N THR A 57 -6.93 0.57 -11.91
CA THR A 57 -6.68 -0.42 -10.87
C THR A 57 -7.22 -1.80 -11.24
N ARG A 58 -6.55 -2.84 -10.75
CA ARG A 58 -7.03 -4.21 -10.83
C ARG A 58 -6.47 -5.06 -9.69
N LEU A 59 -7.07 -6.23 -9.47
CA LEU A 59 -6.53 -7.26 -8.56
C LEU A 59 -6.16 -8.51 -9.35
N TYR A 60 -4.97 -9.05 -9.09
CA TYR A 60 -4.46 -10.29 -9.69
C TYR A 60 -4.24 -11.36 -8.63
N GLY A 61 -4.47 -12.61 -8.99
CA GLY A 61 -3.96 -13.76 -8.26
C GLY A 61 -2.46 -13.92 -8.53
N LEU A 62 -1.70 -14.11 -7.47
CA LEU A 62 -0.25 -14.31 -7.47
C LEU A 62 0.07 -15.70 -6.91
N HIS A 63 0.73 -16.51 -7.73
CA HIS A 63 1.05 -17.91 -7.45
C HIS A 63 2.55 -18.15 -7.43
N GLY A 64 2.97 -19.14 -6.63
CA GLY A 64 4.37 -19.50 -6.46
C GLY A 64 5.11 -18.60 -5.46
N ASP A 65 6.43 -18.74 -5.45
CA ASP A 65 7.36 -17.97 -4.64
C ASP A 65 8.51 -17.51 -5.58
N PRO A 66 9.14 -16.35 -5.36
CA PRO A 66 10.23 -15.90 -6.22
C PRO A 66 11.37 -16.94 -6.26
N PRO A 67 11.97 -17.23 -7.43
CA PRO A 67 11.77 -16.57 -8.72
C PRO A 67 10.62 -17.09 -9.60
N ALA A 68 9.93 -18.14 -9.18
CA ALA A 68 8.93 -18.82 -9.99
C ALA A 68 7.53 -18.26 -9.69
N LEU A 69 7.27 -17.05 -10.20
CA LEU A 69 5.98 -16.38 -10.06
C LEU A 69 5.11 -16.53 -11.31
N THR A 70 3.82 -16.80 -11.10
CA THR A 70 2.80 -16.68 -12.14
C THR A 70 1.63 -15.84 -11.66
N PHE A 71 0.95 -15.21 -12.62
CA PHE A 71 -0.11 -14.23 -12.36
C PHE A 71 -1.37 -14.64 -13.10
N ALA A 72 -2.53 -14.42 -12.48
CA ALA A 72 -3.83 -14.71 -13.06
C ALA A 72 -4.78 -13.54 -12.85
N HIS A 73 -5.58 -13.22 -13.87
CA HIS A 73 -6.66 -12.26 -13.72
C HIS A 73 -7.67 -12.75 -12.70
N LEU A 74 -8.07 -11.87 -11.78
CA LEU A 74 -9.23 -12.12 -10.93
C LEU A 74 -10.50 -11.72 -11.70
N HIS A 75 -11.13 -12.68 -12.37
CA HIS A 75 -12.29 -12.43 -13.24
C HIS A 75 -13.48 -11.77 -12.54
N GLY A 76 -13.66 -11.99 -11.24
CA GLY A 76 -14.73 -11.35 -10.47
C GLY A 76 -14.50 -9.85 -10.26
N TYR A 77 -13.26 -9.36 -10.34
CA TYR A 77 -12.93 -7.95 -10.08
C TYR A 77 -13.34 -7.06 -11.27
N PRO A 78 -14.21 -6.05 -11.05
CA PRO A 78 -14.71 -5.21 -12.13
C PRO A 78 -13.63 -4.38 -12.82
N ASP A 79 -13.83 -4.16 -14.12
CA ASP A 79 -12.91 -3.38 -14.93
C ASP A 79 -13.04 -1.88 -14.62
N LEU A 80 -11.92 -1.22 -14.33
CA LEU A 80 -11.78 0.24 -14.30
C LEU A 80 -10.76 0.64 -15.36
N ILE A 81 -11.24 0.86 -16.59
CA ILE A 81 -10.40 1.05 -17.77
C ILE A 81 -9.87 2.49 -17.81
N GLY A 82 -8.57 2.66 -18.04
CA GLY A 82 -7.90 3.98 -18.03
C GLY A 82 -7.93 4.74 -19.35
N GLU A 83 -8.66 4.24 -20.35
CA GLU A 83 -8.63 4.74 -21.74
C GLU A 83 -9.81 5.69 -22.09
N GLU A 84 -10.67 6.02 -21.12
CA GLU A 84 -11.77 6.97 -21.33
C GLU A 84 -11.28 8.43 -21.46
N SER A 85 -11.82 9.15 -22.45
CA SER A 85 -11.50 10.56 -22.70
C SER A 85 -12.76 11.38 -23.04
N PRO A 86 -13.13 12.40 -22.22
CA PRO A 86 -12.51 12.76 -20.94
C PRO A 86 -12.79 11.68 -19.87
N PRO A 87 -11.88 11.47 -18.91
CA PRO A 87 -12.12 10.52 -17.83
C PRO A 87 -13.29 11.01 -16.98
N GLN A 88 -14.29 10.15 -16.75
CA GLN A 88 -15.46 10.47 -15.93
C GLN A 88 -15.27 10.12 -14.46
N ASN A 89 -14.33 9.22 -14.17
CA ASN A 89 -13.92 8.79 -12.85
C ASN A 89 -12.47 8.29 -12.88
N ARG A 90 -11.82 8.25 -11.72
CA ARG A 90 -10.59 7.50 -11.47
C ARG A 90 -10.56 6.98 -10.04
N PHE A 91 -10.03 5.78 -9.85
CA PHE A 91 -9.72 5.21 -8.56
C PHE A 91 -8.41 4.45 -8.67
N TYR A 92 -7.55 4.61 -7.67
CA TYR A 92 -6.24 3.96 -7.61
C TYR A 92 -6.23 2.94 -6.50
N GLY A 93 -5.90 1.69 -6.82
CA GLY A 93 -5.87 0.62 -5.83
C GLY A 93 -4.79 0.88 -4.80
N ALA A 94 -5.14 0.69 -3.53
CA ALA A 94 -4.22 0.83 -2.41
C ALA A 94 -4.37 -0.40 -1.48
N GLY A 95 -4.65 -0.18 -0.19
CA GLY A 95 -4.70 -1.23 0.82
C GLY A 95 -5.71 -2.32 0.52
N VAL A 96 -5.22 -3.56 0.43
CA VAL A 96 -6.04 -4.77 0.30
C VAL A 96 -5.81 -5.69 1.49
N LEU A 97 -6.86 -6.37 1.97
CA LEU A 97 -6.78 -7.29 3.09
C LEU A 97 -7.79 -8.44 2.97
N ALA A 98 -7.31 -9.67 3.13
CA ALA A 98 -8.13 -10.87 3.19
C ALA A 98 -8.32 -11.31 4.66
N ILE A 99 -9.58 -11.46 5.08
CA ILE A 99 -9.98 -11.95 6.41
C ILE A 99 -11.19 -12.87 6.22
N ASP A 100 -11.12 -14.06 6.82
CA ASP A 100 -12.15 -15.10 6.69
C ASP A 100 -12.40 -15.45 5.22
N ASP A 101 -13.60 -15.22 4.70
CA ASP A 101 -13.92 -15.40 3.27
C ASP A 101 -13.93 -14.05 2.52
N GLY A 102 -13.69 -12.95 3.23
CA GLY A 102 -13.75 -11.58 2.72
C GLY A 102 -12.43 -11.08 2.15
N ILE A 103 -12.49 -10.27 1.09
CA ILE A 103 -11.38 -9.44 0.60
C ILE A 103 -11.86 -7.99 0.59
N TYR A 104 -11.17 -7.12 1.33
CA TYR A 104 -11.46 -5.70 1.44
C TYR A 104 -10.42 -4.91 0.69
N HIS A 105 -10.83 -4.00 -0.20
CA HIS A 105 -9.92 -3.21 -1.02
C HIS A 105 -10.28 -1.73 -0.94
N PHE A 106 -9.36 -0.95 -0.38
CA PHE A 106 -9.42 0.50 -0.38
C PHE A 106 -8.83 1.05 -1.67
N LEU A 107 -9.56 1.96 -2.30
CA LEU A 107 -9.10 2.68 -3.48
C LEU A 107 -9.04 4.17 -3.19
N GLY A 108 -7.91 4.80 -3.49
CA GLY A 108 -7.76 6.25 -3.43
C GLY A 108 -8.58 6.94 -4.52
N ALA A 109 -9.31 7.97 -4.13
CA ALA A 109 -10.15 8.78 -5.01
C ALA A 109 -9.50 10.18 -5.17
N PRO A 110 -8.92 10.48 -6.34
CA PRO A 110 -8.39 11.81 -6.61
C PRO A 110 -9.52 12.84 -6.79
N ASN A 111 -9.18 14.12 -6.72
CA ASN A 111 -10.03 15.21 -7.17
C ASN A 111 -10.17 15.21 -8.71
N PRO A 112 -11.22 15.85 -9.25
CA PRO A 112 -11.35 16.04 -10.69
C PRO A 112 -10.13 16.79 -11.26
N PRO A 113 -9.63 16.44 -12.46
CA PRO A 113 -8.46 17.11 -13.05
C PRO A 113 -8.64 18.63 -13.28
N SER A 114 -9.88 19.10 -13.34
CA SER A 114 -10.23 20.53 -13.44
C SER A 114 -9.98 21.31 -12.15
N ASP A 115 -9.93 20.63 -11.01
CA ASP A 115 -9.95 21.25 -9.70
C ASP A 115 -8.52 21.49 -9.23
N GLN A 116 -8.20 22.71 -8.80
CA GLN A 116 -6.85 23.08 -8.39
C GLN A 116 -6.74 23.24 -6.86
N PRO A 117 -5.59 22.90 -6.24
CA PRO A 117 -4.45 22.22 -6.87
C PRO A 117 -4.80 20.78 -7.27
N ALA A 118 -4.15 20.23 -8.30
CA ALA A 118 -4.24 18.82 -8.69
C ALA A 118 -2.84 18.26 -9.02
N PRO A 119 -2.60 16.94 -8.83
CA PRO A 119 -3.53 15.96 -8.25
C PRO A 119 -3.59 16.02 -6.72
N ARG A 120 -4.79 15.87 -6.15
CA ARG A 120 -5.05 15.68 -4.72
C ARG A 120 -5.89 14.44 -4.52
N TYR A 121 -5.65 13.68 -3.46
CA TYR A 121 -6.51 12.56 -3.10
C TYR A 121 -7.54 13.03 -2.07
N VAL A 122 -8.81 13.13 -2.45
CA VAL A 122 -9.88 13.73 -1.63
C VAL A 122 -10.69 12.72 -0.84
N GLY A 123 -10.50 11.43 -1.13
CA GLY A 123 -11.15 10.38 -0.38
C GLY A 123 -10.65 8.99 -0.72
N SER A 124 -11.32 7.99 -0.14
CA SER A 124 -11.12 6.59 -0.46
C SER A 124 -12.44 5.83 -0.50
N LYS A 125 -12.58 4.98 -1.52
CA LYS A 125 -13.69 4.04 -1.68
C LYS A 125 -13.29 2.71 -1.07
N LEU A 126 -14.20 2.08 -0.33
CA LEU A 126 -14.04 0.69 0.08
C LEU A 126 -14.95 -0.20 -0.78
N VAL A 127 -14.35 -1.18 -1.44
CA VAL A 127 -15.07 -2.28 -2.09
C VAL A 127 -14.70 -3.58 -1.41
N PHE A 128 -15.61 -4.56 -1.43
CA PHE A 128 -15.32 -5.84 -0.83
C PHE A 128 -15.89 -7.01 -1.64
N SER A 129 -15.19 -8.13 -1.54
CA SER A 129 -15.69 -9.44 -1.96
C SER A 129 -16.03 -10.26 -0.73
N PRO A 130 -17.23 -10.86 -0.63
CA PRO A 130 -17.60 -11.76 0.45
C PRO A 130 -17.17 -13.22 0.22
N ASP A 131 -16.62 -13.53 -0.96
CA ASP A 131 -16.47 -14.87 -1.49
C ASP A 131 -15.11 -15.08 -2.17
N GLN A 132 -14.02 -14.68 -1.51
CA GLN A 132 -12.64 -14.90 -1.97
C GLN A 132 -12.36 -14.38 -3.40
N GLY A 133 -13.02 -13.28 -3.77
CA GLY A 133 -12.81 -12.56 -5.03
C GLY A 133 -13.72 -13.00 -6.18
N HIS A 134 -14.73 -13.84 -5.94
CA HIS A 134 -15.67 -14.30 -6.97
C HIS A 134 -16.69 -13.23 -7.36
N SER A 135 -17.18 -12.44 -6.40
CA SER A 135 -18.06 -11.28 -6.61
C SER A 135 -17.59 -10.08 -5.79
N TRP A 136 -17.98 -8.87 -6.21
CA TRP A 136 -17.55 -7.61 -5.59
C TRP A 136 -18.71 -6.64 -5.44
N ASN A 137 -18.74 -6.00 -4.28
CA ASN A 137 -19.78 -5.06 -3.85
C ASN A 137 -19.16 -3.75 -3.37
N ASN A 138 -19.96 -2.70 -3.38
CA ASN A 138 -19.68 -1.48 -2.61
C ASN A 138 -19.74 -1.78 -1.10
N GLN A 139 -19.18 -0.89 -0.28
CA GLN A 139 -19.18 -1.04 1.18
C GLN A 139 -20.58 -1.23 1.81
N ASP A 140 -21.63 -0.70 1.18
CA ASP A 140 -23.02 -0.80 1.63
C ASP A 140 -23.72 -2.11 1.20
N GLY A 141 -23.01 -2.98 0.48
CA GLY A 141 -23.52 -4.25 -0.05
C GLY A 141 -24.24 -4.13 -1.40
N SER A 142 -24.34 -2.93 -1.98
CA SER A 142 -24.84 -2.77 -3.35
C SER A 142 -23.84 -3.30 -4.39
N ALA A 143 -24.33 -3.56 -5.61
CA ALA A 143 -23.47 -3.96 -6.71
C ALA A 143 -22.40 -2.90 -6.97
N LEU A 144 -21.14 -3.33 -7.13
CA LEU A 144 -20.02 -2.42 -7.34
C LEU A 144 -20.23 -1.54 -8.58
N CYS A 145 -20.01 -0.24 -8.41
CA CYS A 145 -19.97 0.74 -9.48
C CYS A 145 -18.81 1.72 -9.25
N TRP A 146 -18.38 2.38 -10.34
CA TRP A 146 -17.36 3.42 -10.29
C TRP A 146 -18.04 4.78 -10.37
N GLU A 147 -18.07 5.51 -9.27
CA GLU A 147 -18.74 6.81 -9.21
C GLU A 147 -18.00 7.85 -10.06
N ASN A 148 -18.77 8.51 -10.93
CA ASN A 148 -18.32 9.70 -11.63
C ASN A 148 -17.94 10.80 -10.65
N TRP A 149 -17.06 11.71 -11.08
CA TRP A 149 -16.57 12.84 -10.28
C TRP A 149 -17.66 13.55 -9.47
N ALA A 150 -18.79 13.88 -10.11
CA ALA A 150 -19.88 14.64 -9.52
C ALA A 150 -20.76 13.84 -8.54
N ASP A 151 -20.71 12.50 -8.60
CA ASP A 151 -21.55 11.62 -7.80
C ASP A 151 -20.88 11.23 -6.47
N ARG A 152 -19.58 11.52 -6.31
CA ARG A 152 -18.81 11.16 -5.10
C ARG A 152 -19.26 11.99 -3.90
N ASN A 153 -19.51 11.32 -2.79
CA ASN A 153 -19.90 11.95 -1.54
C ASN A 153 -19.66 11.02 -0.34
N ARG A 154 -19.92 11.51 0.88
CA ARG A 154 -19.76 10.76 2.13
C ARG A 154 -20.65 9.52 2.28
N GLY A 155 -21.63 9.33 1.39
CA GLY A 155 -22.50 8.15 1.36
C GLY A 155 -21.94 6.98 0.55
N ASN A 156 -21.07 7.23 -0.43
CA ASN A 156 -20.50 6.18 -1.31
C ASN A 156 -18.98 6.01 -1.22
N MET A 157 -18.33 6.84 -0.40
CA MET A 157 -16.92 6.75 -0.06
C MET A 157 -16.77 6.42 1.42
N MET A 158 -15.75 5.63 1.78
CA MET A 158 -15.44 5.35 3.19
C MET A 158 -14.91 6.60 3.88
N PHE A 159 -14.03 7.33 3.19
CA PHE A 159 -13.51 8.63 3.61
C PHE A 159 -13.66 9.60 2.43
N PHE A 160 -14.21 10.80 2.66
CA PHE A 160 -14.37 11.81 1.60
C PHE A 160 -14.45 13.21 2.20
N ASP A 161 -13.64 14.12 1.65
CA ASP A 161 -13.47 15.49 2.14
C ASP A 161 -13.22 15.54 3.65
N GLU A 162 -12.44 14.59 4.16
CA GLU A 162 -12.06 14.55 5.57
C GLU A 162 -11.08 15.69 5.91
N PRO A 163 -10.93 16.07 7.19
CA PRO A 163 -9.94 17.05 7.61
C PRO A 163 -8.54 16.70 7.06
N ASP A 164 -7.90 17.69 6.42
CA ASP A 164 -6.60 17.56 5.72
C ASP A 164 -6.55 16.49 4.62
N GLU A 165 -7.72 16.00 4.18
CA GLU A 165 -7.90 14.89 3.23
C GLU A 165 -7.23 13.59 3.71
N ALA A 166 -7.17 13.40 5.02
CA ALA A 166 -6.62 12.20 5.65
C ALA A 166 -7.33 10.93 5.18
N PHE A 167 -6.60 9.81 5.18
CA PHE A 167 -7.11 8.49 4.81
C PHE A 167 -7.63 8.38 3.36
N SER A 168 -7.11 9.22 2.46
CA SER A 168 -7.38 9.10 1.02
C SER A 168 -6.48 8.08 0.32
N LEU A 169 -5.38 7.68 0.96
CA LEU A 169 -4.38 6.70 0.47
C LEU A 169 -4.05 5.74 1.60
N ILE A 170 -4.82 4.65 1.72
CA ILE A 170 -4.78 3.74 2.86
C ILE A 170 -3.94 2.52 2.55
N THR A 171 -3.00 2.17 3.43
CA THR A 171 -2.39 0.83 3.54
C THR A 171 -3.00 0.08 4.70
N LEU A 172 -3.28 -1.21 4.54
CA LEU A 172 -3.68 -2.09 5.64
C LEU A 172 -2.51 -2.93 6.16
N LEU A 173 -2.33 -2.96 7.48
CA LEU A 173 -1.39 -3.85 8.15
C LEU A 173 -1.70 -5.30 7.76
N GLN A 174 -0.69 -6.07 7.32
CA GLN A 174 -0.83 -7.51 7.08
C GLN A 174 -0.31 -8.33 8.27
N MET A 175 -1.06 -9.37 8.67
CA MET A 175 -0.72 -10.24 9.80
C MET A 175 -0.82 -11.72 9.43
N GLY A 176 0.02 -12.15 8.49
CA GLY A 176 0.09 -13.54 8.03
C GLY A 176 -1.07 -13.97 7.12
N LYS A 177 -1.24 -15.28 6.95
CA LYS A 177 -2.28 -15.85 6.10
C LYS A 177 -3.64 -15.56 6.70
N ASN A 178 -4.55 -15.01 5.90
CA ASN A 178 -5.93 -14.74 6.29
C ASN A 178 -6.03 -13.96 7.62
N TYR A 179 -5.05 -13.10 7.89
CA TYR A 179 -4.96 -12.34 9.14
C TYR A 179 -4.82 -13.19 10.41
N GLU A 180 -4.30 -14.42 10.32
CA GLU A 180 -4.23 -15.39 11.42
C GLU A 180 -3.41 -14.93 12.63
N HIS A 181 -2.47 -13.99 12.46
CA HIS A 181 -1.67 -13.46 13.55
C HIS A 181 -2.32 -12.24 14.25
N ASN A 182 -3.51 -11.82 13.82
CA ASN A 182 -4.27 -10.82 14.54
C ASN A 182 -4.72 -11.36 15.91
N SER A 183 -4.17 -10.78 16.98
CA SER A 183 -4.39 -11.22 18.35
C SER A 183 -5.37 -10.34 19.14
N ASP A 184 -5.68 -9.14 18.63
CA ASP A 184 -6.47 -8.13 19.35
C ASP A 184 -7.84 -7.84 18.71
N GLY A 185 -8.15 -8.46 17.57
CA GLY A 185 -9.44 -8.31 16.89
C GLY A 185 -9.57 -7.05 16.03
N TYR A 186 -8.53 -6.24 15.87
CA TYR A 186 -8.57 -5.00 15.10
C TYR A 186 -7.86 -5.12 13.75
N VAL A 187 -8.46 -4.50 12.74
CA VAL A 187 -7.79 -4.13 11.49
C VAL A 187 -7.18 -2.75 11.65
N TYR A 188 -5.92 -2.63 11.23
CA TYR A 188 -5.16 -1.39 11.30
C TYR A 188 -4.87 -0.84 9.91
N GLY A 189 -5.17 0.44 9.70
CA GLY A 189 -4.87 1.16 8.47
C GLY A 189 -3.98 2.38 8.72
N TYR A 190 -3.05 2.62 7.81
CA TYR A 190 -2.17 3.78 7.80
C TYR A 190 -2.41 4.60 6.54
N ALA A 191 -2.21 5.90 6.64
CA ALA A 191 -2.20 6.81 5.49
C ALA A 191 -1.25 7.98 5.80
N PRO A 192 -0.77 8.71 4.79
CA PRO A 192 -0.26 10.06 5.01
C PRO A 192 -1.24 10.85 5.87
N PHE A 193 -0.70 11.67 6.79
CA PHE A 193 -1.50 12.40 7.77
C PHE A 193 -2.49 13.37 7.12
N GLY A 194 -2.09 13.86 5.95
CA GLY A 194 -2.88 14.66 5.06
C GLY A 194 -2.06 15.00 3.82
N ASN A 195 -2.65 15.84 3.02
CA ASN A 195 -2.20 16.15 1.69
C ASN A 195 -1.34 17.44 1.59
N GLY A 196 -1.38 18.27 2.64
CA GLY A 196 -0.61 19.50 2.75
C GLY A 196 0.89 19.29 2.98
N GLU A 197 1.66 20.34 2.70
CA GLU A 197 3.08 20.41 3.01
C GLU A 197 3.32 20.20 4.51
N GLY A 198 4.28 19.33 4.87
CA GLY A 198 4.56 18.95 6.26
C GLY A 198 3.61 17.91 6.88
N ALA A 199 2.46 17.63 6.26
CA ALA A 199 1.60 16.49 6.62
C ALA A 199 1.96 15.23 5.82
N ALA A 200 2.48 15.40 4.60
CA ALA A 200 2.80 14.29 3.70
C ALA A 200 3.92 13.35 4.21
N ASN A 201 4.83 13.82 5.06
CA ASN A 201 5.87 12.99 5.69
C ASN A 201 5.48 12.45 7.08
N GLN A 202 4.21 12.54 7.45
CA GLN A 202 3.66 12.05 8.70
C GLN A 202 2.61 10.99 8.40
N LEU A 203 2.45 10.02 9.29
CA LEU A 203 1.40 9.01 9.20
C LEU A 203 0.27 9.30 10.19
N ALA A 204 -0.95 9.16 9.70
CA ALA A 204 -2.13 8.92 10.52
C ALA A 204 -2.44 7.41 10.52
N MET A 205 -3.21 6.98 11.53
CA MET A 205 -3.60 5.59 11.69
C MET A 205 -5.03 5.49 12.17
N PHE A 206 -5.78 4.52 11.65
CA PHE A 206 -7.05 4.08 12.22
C PHE A 206 -6.95 2.63 12.67
N ARG A 207 -7.88 2.24 13.53
CA ARG A 207 -8.26 0.85 13.75
C ARG A 207 -9.78 0.67 13.64
N VAL A 208 -10.21 -0.54 13.31
CA VAL A 208 -11.62 -0.94 13.31
C VAL A 208 -11.73 -2.39 13.72
N ALA A 209 -12.76 -2.77 14.46
CA ALA A 209 -12.99 -4.18 14.76
C ALA A 209 -13.16 -4.97 13.45
N LYS A 210 -12.54 -6.15 13.36
CA LYS A 210 -12.45 -6.91 12.09
C LYS A 210 -13.81 -7.31 11.50
N ASP A 211 -14.85 -7.39 12.33
CA ASP A 211 -16.23 -7.68 11.94
C ASP A 211 -17.05 -6.41 11.58
N ARG A 212 -16.41 -5.23 11.64
CA ARG A 212 -17.03 -3.92 11.42
C ARG A 212 -16.31 -3.08 10.35
N ILE A 213 -15.46 -3.69 9.52
CA ILE A 213 -14.67 -2.98 8.48
C ILE A 213 -15.58 -2.19 7.52
N LEU A 214 -16.79 -2.69 7.22
CA LEU A 214 -17.73 -1.99 6.33
C LEU A 214 -18.49 -0.83 7.02
N ASP A 215 -18.38 -0.68 8.34
CA ASP A 215 -19.10 0.32 9.12
C ASP A 215 -18.18 1.49 9.51
N ARG A 216 -18.27 2.59 8.75
CA ARG A 216 -17.50 3.82 8.98
C ARG A 216 -17.61 4.37 10.40
N SER A 217 -18.73 4.16 11.10
CA SER A 217 -18.97 4.66 12.46
C SER A 217 -18.22 3.87 13.55
N ALA A 218 -17.70 2.69 13.21
CA ALA A 218 -16.92 1.84 14.10
C ALA A 218 -15.42 2.16 14.10
N TYR A 219 -14.96 3.04 13.20
CA TYR A 219 -13.56 3.40 13.07
C TYR A 219 -13.11 4.28 14.24
N GLU A 220 -11.91 4.00 14.74
CA GLU A 220 -11.23 4.80 15.75
C GLU A 220 -9.87 5.25 15.22
N PHE A 221 -9.48 6.49 15.52
CA PHE A 221 -8.27 7.13 15.04
C PHE A 221 -7.24 7.24 16.16
N PHE A 222 -5.99 6.94 15.82
CA PHE A 222 -4.87 7.07 16.75
C PHE A 222 -4.72 8.55 17.14
N VAL A 223 -4.62 8.83 18.43
CA VAL A 223 -4.46 10.19 18.96
C VAL A 223 -3.04 10.42 19.47
N ALA A 224 -2.55 9.53 20.34
CA ALA A 224 -1.23 9.65 20.96
C ALA A 224 -0.85 8.36 21.67
N HIS A 225 0.44 8.17 21.94
CA HIS A 225 0.90 7.19 22.91
C HIS A 225 0.58 7.62 24.34
N ASN A 226 0.10 6.68 25.14
CA ASN A 226 0.02 6.82 26.59
C ASN A 226 1.41 6.60 27.20
N ARG A 227 1.57 7.00 28.47
CA ARG A 227 2.85 6.86 29.20
C ARG A 227 3.29 5.39 29.37
N ASP A 228 2.35 4.46 29.29
CA ASP A 228 2.60 3.02 29.40
C ASP A 228 2.89 2.33 28.05
N GLY A 229 2.95 3.09 26.94
CA GLY A 229 3.18 2.57 25.60
C GLY A 229 1.91 2.13 24.85
N SER A 230 0.75 2.08 25.51
CA SER A 230 -0.52 1.84 24.81
C SER A 230 -0.93 3.05 23.96
N ALA A 231 -1.85 2.86 23.01
CA ALA A 231 -2.38 3.95 22.20
C ALA A 231 -3.71 4.49 22.75
N ARG A 232 -3.87 5.81 22.72
CA ARG A 232 -5.16 6.50 22.87
C ARG A 232 -5.85 6.59 21.52
N TRP A 233 -7.14 6.26 21.50
CA TRP A 233 -7.97 6.25 20.31
C TRP A 233 -9.19 7.18 20.48
N SER A 234 -9.65 7.81 19.40
CA SER A 234 -10.87 8.62 19.36
C SER A 234 -11.76 8.19 18.20
N LYS A 235 -13.08 8.37 18.32
CA LYS A 235 -14.01 8.20 17.20
C LYS A 235 -14.09 9.43 16.29
N HIS A 236 -13.52 10.55 16.73
CA HIS A 236 -13.49 11.80 15.98
C HIS A 236 -12.18 11.89 15.19
N ILE A 237 -12.29 12.06 13.87
CA ILE A 237 -11.12 12.11 12.97
C ILE A 237 -10.30 13.39 13.17
N GLU A 238 -10.92 14.43 13.73
CA GLU A 238 -10.32 15.70 14.11
C GLU A 238 -9.31 15.54 15.26
N ASP A 239 -9.48 14.52 16.10
CA ASP A 239 -8.59 14.24 17.23
C ASP A 239 -7.34 13.46 16.81
N ARG A 240 -7.25 13.00 15.55
CA ARG A 240 -6.17 12.12 15.11
C ARG A 240 -4.81 12.79 15.31
N GLY A 241 -3.84 12.02 15.77
CA GLY A 241 -2.45 12.43 15.92
C GLY A 241 -1.52 11.68 14.98
N VAL A 242 -0.26 12.11 15.00
CA VAL A 242 0.81 11.54 14.18
C VAL A 242 1.29 10.25 14.82
N VAL A 243 1.13 9.10 14.15
CA VAL A 243 1.67 7.81 14.64
C VAL A 243 3.17 7.70 14.39
N HIS A 244 3.66 8.31 13.32
CA HIS A 244 5.07 8.39 12.99
C HIS A 244 5.36 9.55 12.04
N ALA A 245 6.53 10.16 12.16
CA ALA A 245 7.02 11.20 11.25
C ALA A 245 8.36 10.78 10.66
N PHE A 246 8.51 10.91 9.35
CA PHE A 246 9.72 10.54 8.63
C PHE A 246 10.68 11.73 8.54
N SER A 247 11.95 11.48 8.82
CA SER A 247 13.04 12.43 8.63
C SER A 247 13.59 12.31 7.21
N GLY A 248 13.15 13.16 6.29
CA GLY A 248 13.62 13.16 4.91
C GLY A 248 12.48 13.41 3.91
N CYS A 249 12.78 14.08 2.80
CA CYS A 249 11.89 14.42 1.67
C CYS A 249 10.50 15.00 2.00
N TYR A 250 10.38 16.32 1.78
CA TYR A 250 9.12 17.06 1.77
C TYR A 250 8.57 17.14 0.33
N TRP A 251 8.10 16.02 -0.22
CA TRP A 251 7.33 16.06 -1.47
C TRP A 251 5.84 16.18 -1.10
N PRO A 252 5.12 17.19 -1.62
CA PRO A 252 3.68 17.26 -1.44
C PRO A 252 3.04 16.22 -2.37
N TRP A 253 2.19 15.35 -1.83
CA TRP A 253 1.40 14.32 -2.55
C TRP A 253 2.10 12.96 -2.85
N THR A 254 1.40 11.85 -2.61
CA THR A 254 1.74 10.44 -2.98
C THR A 254 2.99 9.76 -2.42
N CYS A 255 3.79 10.45 -1.61
CA CYS A 255 4.93 9.85 -0.89
C CYS A 255 4.52 9.21 0.43
N TRP A 256 5.45 8.45 1.01
CA TRP A 256 5.35 7.95 2.37
C TRP A 256 4.16 7.03 2.63
N HIS A 257 3.63 6.39 1.58
CA HIS A 257 2.69 5.27 1.71
C HIS A 257 3.43 4.03 2.22
N PRO A 258 3.22 3.63 3.48
CA PRO A 258 4.00 2.55 4.04
C PRO A 258 3.50 1.21 3.51
N SER A 259 4.35 0.19 3.60
CA SER A 259 3.96 -1.21 3.67
C SER A 259 4.22 -1.70 5.08
N VAL A 260 3.20 -2.22 5.77
CA VAL A 260 3.33 -2.68 7.16
C VAL A 260 2.91 -4.14 7.29
N VAL A 261 3.78 -4.99 7.84
CA VAL A 261 3.58 -6.44 7.98
C VAL A 261 4.10 -6.94 9.32
N TYR A 262 3.39 -7.89 9.93
CA TYR A 262 3.87 -8.60 11.13
C TYR A 262 4.73 -9.82 10.78
N ASN A 263 5.96 -9.85 11.29
CA ASN A 263 6.89 -10.96 11.19
C ASN A 263 6.73 -11.87 12.43
N ALA A 264 5.82 -12.85 12.33
CA ALA A 264 5.48 -13.72 13.44
C ALA A 264 6.64 -14.55 14.02
N PRO A 265 7.56 -15.12 13.21
CA PRO A 265 8.73 -15.83 13.76
C PRO A 265 9.62 -14.97 14.67
N LEU A 266 9.73 -13.66 14.39
CA LEU A 266 10.53 -12.73 15.19
C LEU A 266 9.69 -11.92 16.20
N GLY A 267 8.36 -11.95 16.10
CA GLY A 267 7.46 -11.24 16.99
C GLY A 267 7.51 -9.72 16.85
N VAL A 268 7.75 -9.21 15.64
CA VAL A 268 7.90 -7.76 15.38
C VAL A 268 7.05 -7.29 14.21
N TYR A 269 6.57 -6.05 14.30
CA TYR A 269 5.99 -5.35 13.16
C TYR A 269 7.10 -4.69 12.35
N MET A 270 7.04 -4.83 11.04
CA MET A 270 8.00 -4.26 10.09
C MET A 270 7.28 -3.27 9.19
N MET A 271 7.88 -2.11 8.96
CA MET A 271 7.43 -1.12 8.00
C MET A 271 8.53 -0.89 6.97
N ALA A 272 8.18 -0.98 5.69
CA ALA A 272 8.97 -0.43 4.60
C ALA A 272 8.30 0.87 4.15
N ASN A 273 9.09 1.93 3.90
CA ASN A 273 8.55 3.15 3.36
C ASN A 273 9.56 3.87 2.47
N TRP A 274 9.06 4.81 1.68
CA TRP A 274 9.78 5.49 0.63
C TRP A 274 9.37 6.96 0.53
N GLY A 275 10.24 7.76 -0.06
CA GLY A 275 9.95 9.13 -0.46
C GLY A 275 10.51 9.40 -1.85
N MET A 276 9.93 10.33 -2.60
CA MET A 276 10.49 10.74 -3.89
C MET A 276 11.94 11.19 -3.75
N GLY A 277 12.73 11.04 -4.81
CA GLY A 277 14.08 11.56 -4.86
C GLY A 277 14.13 13.07 -4.65
N CYS A 278 15.29 13.57 -4.22
CA CYS A 278 15.56 15.01 -4.09
C CYS A 278 16.87 15.35 -4.80
N SER A 279 16.88 16.47 -5.50
CA SER A 279 18.07 17.13 -6.02
C SER A 279 18.46 18.32 -5.13
N ALA A 280 19.54 19.03 -5.49
CA ALA A 280 19.96 20.25 -4.78
C ALA A 280 18.88 21.35 -4.76
N ASP A 281 17.98 21.35 -5.75
CA ASP A 281 16.91 22.35 -5.92
C ASP A 281 15.58 21.92 -5.27
N GLY A 282 15.55 20.75 -4.63
CA GLY A 282 14.38 20.21 -3.94
C GLY A 282 13.92 18.85 -4.48
N PRO A 283 12.68 18.45 -4.18
CA PRO A 283 12.15 17.17 -4.62
C PRO A 283 12.20 17.03 -6.15
N ALA A 284 12.62 15.85 -6.67
CA ALA A 284 12.92 15.63 -8.08
C ALA A 284 12.53 14.20 -8.54
N MET A 285 11.61 14.10 -9.52
CA MET A 285 11.15 12.82 -10.06
C MET A 285 12.23 12.05 -10.83
N ASP A 286 13.26 12.75 -11.27
CA ASP A 286 14.42 12.22 -11.97
C ASP A 286 15.61 11.94 -11.03
N ALA A 287 15.43 11.97 -9.71
CA ALA A 287 16.40 11.50 -8.73
C ALA A 287 15.99 10.15 -8.13
N PRO A 288 16.94 9.29 -7.71
CA PRO A 288 16.63 8.06 -6.98
C PRO A 288 15.81 8.35 -5.71
N SER A 289 14.82 7.52 -5.45
CA SER A 289 13.94 7.64 -4.29
C SER A 289 14.64 7.29 -2.98
N TYR A 290 14.03 7.64 -1.85
CA TYR A 290 14.42 7.15 -0.53
C TYR A 290 13.83 5.76 -0.26
N LEU A 291 14.54 4.91 0.48
CA LEU A 291 14.01 3.69 1.10
C LEU A 291 14.43 3.58 2.57
N GLY A 292 13.49 3.21 3.44
CA GLY A 292 13.79 2.89 4.84
C GLY A 292 13.03 1.68 5.34
N PHE A 293 13.56 1.08 6.42
CA PHE A 293 12.89 0.04 7.19
C PHE A 293 12.81 0.40 8.67
N TRP A 294 11.65 0.18 9.26
CA TRP A 294 11.37 0.43 10.67
C TRP A 294 10.77 -0.81 11.35
N LEU A 295 10.98 -0.89 12.66
CA LEU A 295 10.44 -1.94 13.51
C LEU A 295 9.62 -1.36 14.65
N ALA A 296 8.61 -2.11 15.09
CA ALA A 296 7.84 -1.82 16.29
C ALA A 296 7.38 -3.10 16.99
N GLU A 297 7.09 -3.00 18.28
CA GLU A 297 6.52 -4.09 19.09
C GLU A 297 4.99 -4.11 19.05
N THR A 298 4.37 -2.98 18.68
CA THR A 298 2.92 -2.85 18.53
C THR A 298 2.59 -2.26 17.16
N PRO A 299 1.35 -2.41 16.66
CA PRO A 299 0.93 -1.77 15.41
C PRO A 299 1.17 -0.26 15.42
N TRP A 300 0.89 0.42 16.53
CA TRP A 300 1.00 1.88 16.62
C TRP A 300 2.41 2.38 17.01
N GLY A 301 3.44 1.55 16.91
CA GLY A 301 4.81 1.95 17.25
C GLY A 301 5.12 1.89 18.76
N PRO A 302 6.09 2.70 19.24
CA PRO A 302 6.91 3.62 18.48
C PRO A 302 7.77 2.90 17.43
N TRP A 303 7.89 3.49 16.25
CA TRP A 303 8.66 2.94 15.15
C TRP A 303 10.12 3.34 15.25
N ARG A 304 11.02 2.36 15.21
CA ARG A 304 12.49 2.55 15.22
C ARG A 304 13.07 2.20 13.86
N GLN A 305 13.77 3.15 13.23
CA GLN A 305 14.47 2.89 11.98
C GLN A 305 15.65 1.94 12.21
N VAL A 306 15.80 0.96 11.32
CA VAL A 306 16.91 0.00 11.35
C VAL A 306 17.72 -0.03 10.06
N TYR A 307 17.25 0.65 9.02
CA TYR A 307 17.94 0.77 7.75
C TYR A 307 17.47 2.04 7.02
N GLU A 308 18.39 2.64 6.29
CA GLU A 308 18.18 3.82 5.47
C GLU A 308 19.03 3.74 4.20
N GLU A 309 18.40 4.05 3.08
CA GLU A 309 19.03 4.27 1.78
C GLU A 309 18.44 5.57 1.22
N THR A 310 19.25 6.64 1.18
CA THR A 310 18.80 7.96 0.69
C THR A 310 18.67 8.02 -0.83
N GLU A 311 19.33 7.10 -1.52
CA GLU A 311 19.28 6.92 -2.97
C GLU A 311 19.07 5.44 -3.28
N TRP A 312 17.81 5.02 -3.32
CA TRP A 312 17.39 3.65 -3.55
C TRP A 312 17.66 3.23 -4.99
N THR A 313 18.68 2.39 -5.15
CA THR A 313 19.22 2.00 -6.46
C THR A 313 19.27 0.46 -6.59
N PRO A 314 18.11 -0.20 -6.84
CA PRO A 314 18.06 -1.65 -7.03
C PRO A 314 19.04 -2.12 -8.11
N GLY A 315 19.89 -3.11 -7.77
CA GLY A 315 20.90 -3.62 -8.70
C GLY A 315 22.02 -2.63 -9.01
N GLY A 316 22.16 -1.54 -8.24
CA GLY A 316 23.10 -0.46 -8.51
C GLY A 316 22.68 0.46 -9.67
N ASP A 317 21.42 0.39 -10.09
CA ASP A 317 20.90 1.20 -11.19
C ASP A 317 20.57 2.63 -10.74
N LEU A 318 21.40 3.60 -11.12
CA LEU A 318 21.21 5.02 -10.80
C LEU A 318 20.03 5.66 -11.58
N GLN A 319 19.51 4.99 -12.62
CA GLN A 319 18.34 5.45 -13.37
C GLN A 319 17.02 4.93 -12.79
N ALA A 320 17.07 3.99 -11.85
CA ALA A 320 15.89 3.49 -11.17
C ALA A 320 15.15 4.62 -10.46
N ARG A 321 13.82 4.62 -10.59
CA ARG A 321 12.91 5.46 -9.80
C ARG A 321 12.02 4.53 -9.01
N ALA A 322 12.67 3.74 -8.16
CA ALA A 322 12.02 2.72 -7.36
C ALA A 322 11.09 3.38 -6.33
N TYR A 323 9.87 2.85 -6.15
CA TYR A 323 8.90 3.42 -5.23
C TYR A 323 7.89 2.39 -4.76
N GLN A 324 7.14 2.75 -3.72
CA GLN A 324 6.09 1.93 -3.11
C GLN A 324 6.53 0.50 -2.78
N PRO A 325 7.56 0.36 -1.91
CA PRO A 325 7.99 -0.94 -1.44
C PRO A 325 6.85 -1.65 -0.71
N GLN A 326 6.60 -2.91 -1.06
CA GLN A 326 5.61 -3.79 -0.45
C GLN A 326 6.32 -5.03 0.09
N ILE A 327 6.31 -5.19 1.41
CA ILE A 327 6.74 -6.43 2.07
C ILE A 327 5.64 -7.45 1.80
N SER A 328 5.96 -8.55 1.11
CA SER A 328 4.96 -9.59 0.86
C SER A 328 4.64 -10.35 2.16
N PRO A 329 3.37 -10.43 2.60
CA PRO A 329 3.01 -11.13 3.83
C PRO A 329 3.19 -12.66 3.74
N ARG A 330 3.26 -13.21 2.53
CA ARG A 330 3.48 -14.65 2.29
C ARG A 330 4.96 -15.00 2.21
N TRP A 331 5.81 -14.06 1.78
CA TRP A 331 7.22 -14.32 1.49
C TRP A 331 8.17 -13.91 2.61
N ILE A 332 7.71 -14.01 3.86
CA ILE A 332 8.58 -13.98 5.05
C ILE A 332 9.11 -15.40 5.27
N ALA A 333 10.44 -15.54 5.40
CA ALA A 333 11.07 -16.83 5.64
C ALA A 333 10.56 -17.48 6.93
N ARG A 334 10.64 -18.81 7.02
CA ARG A 334 10.12 -19.56 8.18
C ARG A 334 10.78 -19.17 9.50
N ASP A 335 12.04 -18.76 9.47
CA ASP A 335 12.77 -18.24 10.63
C ASP A 335 12.61 -16.73 10.82
N GLY A 336 11.87 -16.06 9.93
CA GLY A 336 11.65 -14.63 9.89
C GLY A 336 12.87 -13.80 9.50
N ARG A 337 14.01 -14.41 9.17
CA ARG A 337 15.29 -13.69 8.97
C ARG A 337 15.50 -13.16 7.56
N SER A 338 14.56 -13.40 6.65
CA SER A 338 14.51 -12.71 5.37
C SER A 338 13.07 -12.58 4.91
N PHE A 339 12.83 -11.64 4.00
CA PHE A 339 11.56 -11.48 3.32
C PHE A 339 11.78 -10.99 1.89
N TRP A 340 10.75 -11.07 1.05
CA TRP A 340 10.78 -10.47 -0.28
C TRP A 340 10.04 -9.13 -0.29
N LEU A 341 10.69 -8.13 -0.86
CA LEU A 341 10.17 -6.79 -1.11
C LEU A 341 9.78 -6.69 -2.58
N ALA A 342 8.51 -6.43 -2.86
CA ALA A 342 8.04 -6.04 -4.18
C ALA A 342 8.06 -4.51 -4.31
N PHE A 343 8.27 -3.97 -5.51
CA PHE A 343 8.30 -2.53 -5.73
C PHE A 343 8.08 -2.15 -7.19
N SER A 344 7.66 -0.91 -7.39
CA SER A 344 7.52 -0.27 -8.69
C SER A 344 8.79 0.45 -9.07
N ASP A 345 9.05 0.60 -10.37
CA ASP A 345 10.20 1.35 -10.87
C ASP A 345 9.75 2.21 -12.05
N PHE A 346 9.77 3.54 -11.89
CA PHE A 346 9.29 4.55 -12.85
C PHE A 346 10.43 5.14 -13.72
N GLN A 347 11.20 4.28 -14.36
CA GLN A 347 12.43 4.69 -15.06
C GLN A 347 12.24 4.97 -16.56
N ARG A 348 13.24 5.63 -17.18
CA ARG A 348 13.40 5.68 -18.65
C ARG A 348 14.03 4.38 -19.08
N VAL A 349 13.42 3.69 -20.02
CA VAL A 349 14.05 2.55 -20.70
C VAL A 349 14.05 2.85 -22.19
N ASP A 350 15.23 2.77 -22.81
CA ASP A 350 15.43 3.01 -24.25
C ASP A 350 14.86 4.33 -24.79
N GLY A 351 14.84 5.36 -23.95
CA GLY A 351 14.34 6.71 -24.31
C GLY A 351 12.83 6.88 -24.17
N GLU A 352 12.09 5.83 -23.81
CA GLU A 352 10.65 5.87 -23.63
C GLU A 352 10.27 6.08 -22.15
N TYR A 353 9.20 6.85 -21.94
CA TYR A 353 8.60 7.07 -20.63
C TYR A 353 7.13 6.64 -20.62
N PRO A 354 6.65 5.99 -19.55
CA PRO A 354 7.38 5.40 -18.42
C PRO A 354 7.57 3.87 -18.56
N TYR A 355 8.68 3.31 -18.07
CA TYR A 355 8.69 1.91 -17.64
C TYR A 355 7.98 1.85 -16.29
N TYR A 356 7.00 0.97 -16.17
CA TYR A 356 6.30 0.64 -14.92
C TYR A 356 6.43 -0.86 -14.75
N GLY A 357 7.14 -1.29 -13.71
CA GLY A 357 7.53 -2.70 -13.53
C GLY A 357 7.13 -3.26 -12.18
N PHE A 358 6.58 -4.49 -12.15
CA PHE A 358 6.63 -5.30 -10.93
C PHE A 358 8.05 -5.88 -10.79
N ASN A 359 8.74 -5.45 -9.76
CA ASN A 359 10.05 -5.96 -9.38
C ASN A 359 9.97 -6.58 -8.00
N CYS A 360 10.82 -7.56 -7.70
CA CYS A 360 10.98 -8.04 -6.34
C CYS A 360 12.43 -8.38 -6.02
N GLN A 361 12.77 -8.27 -4.74
CA GLN A 361 14.12 -8.50 -4.24
C GLN A 361 14.05 -9.05 -2.81
N GLN A 362 14.96 -9.97 -2.47
CA GLN A 362 15.07 -10.47 -1.11
C GLN A 362 15.80 -9.46 -0.21
N VAL A 363 15.33 -9.35 1.02
CA VAL A 363 15.93 -8.55 2.10
C VAL A 363 16.25 -9.48 3.26
N GLU A 364 17.49 -9.45 3.71
CA GLU A 364 17.98 -10.15 4.91
C GLU A 364 17.81 -9.27 6.15
N ILE A 365 17.40 -9.87 7.26
CA ILE A 365 17.32 -9.24 8.58
C ILE A 365 18.55 -9.64 9.39
N LEU A 366 19.35 -8.64 9.76
CA LEU A 366 20.59 -8.82 10.51
C LEU A 366 20.30 -8.87 12.02
N THR A 367 20.75 -9.92 12.68
CA THR A 367 20.56 -10.13 14.13
C THR A 367 21.90 -10.18 14.86
N ALA A 368 21.93 -9.65 16.09
CA ALA A 368 23.05 -9.72 17.03
C ALA A 368 22.69 -10.56 18.27
#